data_AF-A0A2G1XNL5-F1
#
_entry.id   AF-A0A2G1XNL5-F1
#
_cell.length_a   1.000
_cell.length_b   1.000
_cell.length_c   1.000
_cell.angle_alpha   90.00
_cell.angle_beta   90.00
_cell.angle_gamma   90.00
#
_symmetry.space_group_name_H-M   'P 1'
#
loop_
_entity.id
_entity.type
_entity.pdbx_description
1 polymer ?
#
loop_
_entity_poly.entity_id
_entity_poly.type
_entity_poly.pdbx_seq_one_letter_code
_entity_poly.pdbx_strand_id
1 'polypeptide(L)' 'MSAKDKAKAKAEKMKGRAKQTTGRATGDKHTQDVGRLERAKGEVRDAVEKVRHSTKGKHGR' A
#
# COMPACT_ATOMS: atom_id res chain seq x y z
N MET A 1 -33.64 1.32 -6.17
CA MET A 1 -32.52 1.66 -5.26
C MET A 1 -32.86 2.97 -4.55
N SER A 2 -33.13 2.93 -3.24
CA SER A 2 -33.81 4.01 -2.52
C SER A 2 -32.83 5.09 -2.04
N ALA A 3 -33.32 6.29 -1.71
CA ALA A 3 -32.48 7.39 -1.20
C ALA A 3 -31.67 7.00 0.06
N LYS A 4 -32.20 6.06 0.85
CA LYS A 4 -31.53 5.43 2.00
C LYS A 4 -30.26 4.66 1.60
N ASP A 5 -30.25 3.97 0.46
CA ASP A 5 -29.07 3.27 -0.05
C ASP A 5 -27.98 4.25 -0.47
N LYS A 6 -28.35 5.36 -1.14
CA LYS A 6 -27.42 6.43 -1.50
C LYS A 6 -26.83 7.12 -0.26
N ALA A 7 -27.64 7.35 0.78
CA ALA A 7 -27.17 7.93 2.04
C ALA A 7 -26.23 6.98 2.79
N LYS A 8 -26.56 5.68 2.85
CA LYS A 8 -25.73 4.65 3.48
C LYS A 8 -24.39 4.49 2.75
N ALA A 9 -24.40 4.47 1.42
CA ALA A 9 -23.19 4.40 0.60
C ALA A 9 -22.29 5.63 0.79
N LYS A 10 -22.87 6.84 0.90
CA LYS A 10 -22.09 8.06 1.21
C LYS A 10 -21.53 8.04 2.63
N ALA A 11 -22.33 7.60 3.61
CA ALA A 11 -21.90 7.49 4.99
C ALA A 11 -20.76 6.47 5.16
N GLU A 12 -20.83 5.31 4.50
CA GLU A 12 -19.74 4.33 4.51
C GLU A 12 -18.48 4.85 3.81
N LYS A 13 -18.61 5.57 2.69
CA LYS A 13 -17.46 6.25 2.06
C LYS A 13 -16.83 7.28 2.99
N MET A 14 -17.64 8.05 3.70
CA MET A 14 -17.16 9.09 4.61
C MET A 14 -16.50 8.48 5.86
N LYS A 15 -17.08 7.41 6.41
CA LYS A 15 -16.52 6.63 7.52
C LYS A 15 -15.23 5.91 7.14
N GLY A 16 -15.15 5.37 5.92
CA GLY A 16 -13.93 4.75 5.38
C GLY A 16 -12.81 5.76 5.17
N ARG A 17 -13.13 6.94 4.62
CA ARG A 17 -12.18 8.06 4.51
C ARG A 17 -11.71 8.52 5.88
N ALA A 18 -12.62 8.72 6.83
CA ALA A 18 -12.30 9.08 8.20
C ALA A 18 -11.37 8.05 8.85
N LYS A 19 -11.66 6.74 8.73
CA LYS A 19 -10.78 5.67 9.24
C LYS A 19 -9.41 5.64 8.56
N GLN A 20 -9.30 5.92 7.26
CA GLN A 20 -7.99 6.00 6.60
C GLN A 20 -7.20 7.23 7.02
N THR A 21 -7.85 8.39 7.13
CA THR A 21 -7.20 9.62 7.59
C THR A 21 -6.80 9.51 9.05
N THR A 22 -7.67 8.96 9.90
CA THR A 22 -7.38 8.70 11.30
C THR A 22 -6.33 7.59 11.43
N GLY A 23 -6.37 6.50 10.67
CA GLY A 23 -5.31 5.48 10.68
C GLY A 23 -3.94 6.03 10.25
N ARG A 24 -3.92 6.95 9.28
CA ARG A 24 -2.69 7.68 8.89
C ARG A 24 -2.24 8.69 9.94
N ALA A 25 -3.18 9.41 10.58
CA ALA A 25 -2.90 10.51 11.50
C ALA A 25 -2.63 10.05 12.94
N THR A 26 -3.35 9.02 13.41
CA THR A 26 -3.12 8.31 14.68
C THR A 26 -1.78 7.60 14.66
N GLY A 27 -1.23 7.31 13.48
CA GLY A 27 0.21 7.21 13.28
C GLY A 27 0.89 6.40 14.36
N ASP A 28 0.43 5.17 14.56
CA ASP A 28 1.14 4.19 15.38
C ASP A 28 2.57 4.18 14.85
N LYS A 29 3.53 4.66 15.65
CA LYS A 29 4.95 4.75 15.26
C LYS A 29 5.42 3.43 14.65
N HIS A 30 4.89 2.32 15.17
CA HIS A 30 5.06 0.98 14.65
C HIS A 30 4.65 0.80 13.17
N THR A 31 3.52 1.36 12.72
CA THR A 31 3.05 1.25 11.32
C THR A 31 3.87 2.13 10.38
N GLN A 32 4.33 3.30 10.83
CA GLN A 32 5.24 4.13 10.03
C GLN A 32 6.63 3.50 9.88
N ASP A 33 7.17 2.91 10.95
CA ASP A 33 8.46 2.24 10.93
C ASP A 33 8.42 0.95 10.11
N VAL A 34 7.37 0.13 10.27
CA VAL A 34 7.14 -1.06 9.42
C VAL A 34 6.95 -0.66 7.96
N GLY A 35 6.18 0.40 7.68
CA GLY A 35 5.99 0.90 6.31
C GLY A 35 7.28 1.42 5.66
N ARG A 36 8.18 2.03 6.43
CA ARG A 36 9.52 2.42 5.95
C ARG A 36 10.41 1.20 5.70
N LEU A 37 10.42 0.26 6.63
CA LEU A 37 11.18 -0.99 6.50
C LEU A 37 10.72 -1.83 5.31
N GLU A 38 9.40 -1.97 5.10
CA GLU A 38 8.85 -2.69 3.95
C GLU A 38 9.18 -1.99 2.64
N ARG A 39 9.14 -0.65 2.59
CA ARG A 39 9.50 0.11 1.39
C ARG A 39 10.97 -0.08 1.03
N ALA A 40 11.87 0.02 2.01
CA ALA A 40 13.30 -0.23 1.83
C ALA A 40 13.58 -1.69 1.41
N LYS A 41 12.90 -2.66 2.03
CA LYS A 41 13.04 -4.08 1.68
C LYS A 41 12.51 -4.38 0.27
N GLY A 42 11.44 -3.71 -0.15
CA GLY A 42 10.89 -3.76 -1.49
C GLY A 42 11.89 -3.24 -2.52
N GLU A 43 12.44 -2.04 -2.31
CA GLU A 43 13.45 -1.44 -3.19
C GLU A 43 14.71 -2.32 -3.33
N VAL A 44 15.17 -2.91 -2.24
CA VAL A 44 16.30 -3.86 -2.26
C VAL A 44 15.94 -5.13 -3.05
N ARG A 45 14.73 -5.68 -2.87
CA ARG A 45 14.28 -6.85 -3.65
C ARG A 45 14.16 -6.55 -5.13
N ASP A 46 13.59 -5.41 -5.50
CA ASP A 46 13.47 -4.96 -6.88
C ASP A 46 14.85 -4.80 -7.53
N ALA A 47 15.81 -4.18 -6.83
CA ALA A 47 17.18 -4.05 -7.31
C ALA A 47 17.85 -5.43 -7.51
N VAL A 48 17.67 -6.35 -6.55
CA VAL A 48 18.21 -7.72 -6.64
C VAL A 48 17.55 -8.51 -7.77
N GLU A 49 16.23 -8.41 -7.96
CA GLU A 49 15.53 -9.04 -9.07
C GLU A 49 15.95 -8.48 -10.40
N LYS A 50 16.12 -7.16 -10.51
CA LYS A 50 16.56 -6.51 -11.76
C LYS A 50 17.98 -6.91 -12.13
N VAL A 51 18.88 -6.99 -11.15
CA VAL A 51 20.24 -7.52 -11.36
C VAL A 51 20.15 -8.97 -11.80
N ARG A 52 19.46 -9.84 -11.05
CA ARG A 52 19.31 -11.27 -11.38
C ARG A 52 18.66 -11.49 -12.75
N HIS A 53 17.65 -10.70 -13.11
CA HIS A 53 16.99 -10.75 -14.41
C HIS A 53 17.96 -10.32 -15.52
N SER A 54 18.76 -9.28 -15.28
CA SER A 54 19.80 -8.82 -16.22
C SER A 54 20.94 -9.84 -16.37
N THR A 55 21.28 -10.60 -15.31
CA THR A 55 22.25 -11.69 -15.40
C THR A 55 21.65 -12.93 -16.07
N LYS A 56 20.37 -13.23 -15.83
CA LYS A 56 19.70 -14.42 -16.36
C LYS A 56 19.26 -14.26 -17.82
N GLY A 57 19.02 -13.03 -18.29
CA GLY A 57 18.77 -12.70 -19.69
C GLY A 57 19.98 -12.86 -20.62
N LYS A 58 21.20 -13.00 -20.06
CA LYS A 58 22.43 -13.23 -20.85
C LYS A 58 22.74 -14.72 -21.12
N HIS A 59 21.90 -15.66 -20.68
CA HIS A 59 22.09 -17.10 -20.89
C HIS A 59 20.99 -17.76 -21.75
N GLY A 60 20.14 -16.96 -22.39
CA GLY A 60 19.08 -17.42 -23.29
C GLY A 60 19.20 -16.77 -24.67
N ARG A 61 20.30 -17.02 -25.37
CA ARG A 61 20.44 -16.88 -26.82
C ARG A 61 21.20 -18.08 -27.36
#